data_AF-A0A1X2BE60-F1
#
_entry.id   AF-A0A1X2BE60-F1
#
_cell.length_a   1.000
_cell.length_b   1.000
_cell.length_c   1.000
_cell.angle_alpha   90.00
_cell.angle_beta   90.00
_cell.angle_gamma   90.00
#
_symmetry.space_group_name_H-M   'P 1'
#
loop_
_entity.id
_entity.type
_entity.pdbx_description
1 polymer ?
#
loop_
_entity_poly.entity_id
_entity_poly.type
_entity_poly.pdbx_seq_one_letter_code
_entity_poly.pdbx_strand_id
1 'polypeptide(L)'
;MTDQDGVLLDANKFASRSTMKPASMNWPYPVDRRLDQLVDLANSSGANVRRNELAAALVAAAPTEADHLLNIVIAYRKAFVRDVIVGVDAAAQVVEIPRYRPGRRRHDAS
;
A
#
# COMPACT_ATOMS: atom_id res chain seq x y z
N MET A 1 25.02 -17.84 14.59
CA MET A 1 25.18 -17.80 13.13
C MET A 1 24.90 -16.36 12.73
N THR A 2 25.94 -15.56 12.54
CA THR A 2 25.82 -14.13 12.26
C THR A 2 25.30 -13.94 10.84
N ASP A 3 24.10 -13.38 10.74
CA ASP A 3 23.42 -13.01 9.48
C ASP A 3 24.27 -11.92 8.79
N GLN A 4 25.16 -12.33 7.88
CA GLN A 4 26.00 -11.42 7.07
C GLN A 4 25.39 -11.10 5.70
N ASP A 5 24.13 -11.49 5.46
CA ASP A 5 23.41 -11.24 4.20
C ASP A 5 22.61 -9.92 4.23
N GLY A 6 23.17 -8.89 4.85
CA GLY A 6 22.56 -7.55 4.93
C GLY A 6 22.87 -6.70 3.71
N VAL A 7 21.90 -5.92 3.23
CA VAL A 7 22.15 -4.84 2.26
C VAL A 7 22.56 -3.58 3.02
N LEU A 8 23.76 -3.07 2.76
CA LEU A 8 24.21 -1.78 3.31
C LEU A 8 23.58 -0.62 2.52
N LEU A 9 22.93 0.29 3.24
CA LEU A 9 22.31 1.49 2.68
C LEU A 9 22.97 2.74 3.28
N ASP A 10 23.21 3.74 2.45
CA ASP A 10 23.64 5.05 2.91
C ASP A 10 22.48 5.75 3.64
N ALA A 11 22.71 6.14 4.90
CA ALA A 11 21.72 6.78 5.76
C ALA A 11 21.26 8.16 5.26
N ASN A 12 22.07 8.84 4.44
CA ASN A 12 21.72 10.14 3.87
C ASN A 12 21.02 10.03 2.51
N LYS A 13 20.85 8.80 1.99
CA LYS A 13 20.17 8.57 0.73
C LYS A 13 18.66 8.63 0.91
N PHE A 14 17.97 9.27 -0.03
CA PHE A 14 16.51 9.25 -0.06
C PHE A 14 15.99 7.81 -0.12
N ALA A 15 15.08 7.46 0.80
CA ALA A 15 14.46 6.14 0.85
C ALA A 15 13.73 5.77 -0.45
N SER A 16 13.07 6.73 -1.10
CA SER A 16 12.41 6.53 -2.41
C SER A 16 13.37 6.20 -3.56
N ARG A 17 14.67 6.47 -3.38
CA ARG A 17 15.73 6.22 -4.38
C ARG A 17 16.69 5.10 -3.96
N SER A 18 16.40 4.39 -2.88
CA SER A 18 17.24 3.29 -2.39
C SER A 18 17.15 2.06 -3.30
N THR A 19 18.01 1.08 -3.06
CA THR A 19 17.88 -0.24 -3.69
C THR A 19 16.52 -0.83 -3.36
N MET A 20 15.83 -1.38 -4.36
CA MET A 20 14.48 -1.90 -4.22
C MET A 20 14.49 -3.40 -3.87
N LYS A 21 13.63 -3.80 -2.93
CA LYS A 21 13.28 -5.20 -2.67
C LYS A 21 11.82 -5.42 -3.08
N PRO A 22 11.49 -6.42 -3.91
CA PRO A 22 10.11 -6.71 -4.26
C PRO A 22 9.27 -7.02 -3.01
N ALA A 23 8.15 -6.30 -2.86
CA ALA A 23 7.17 -6.54 -1.81
C ALA A 23 6.13 -7.55 -2.31
N SER A 24 6.42 -8.84 -2.21
CA SER A 24 5.43 -9.89 -2.55
C SER A 24 4.36 -9.92 -1.46
N MET A 25 3.24 -9.21 -1.67
CA MET A 25 2.12 -9.16 -0.72
C MET A 25 0.81 -9.56 -1.41
N ASN A 26 0.02 -10.40 -0.72
CA ASN A 26 -1.36 -10.69 -1.09
C ASN A 26 -2.30 -9.85 -0.23
N TRP A 27 -3.13 -9.03 -0.85
CA TRP A 27 -4.05 -8.14 -0.13
C TRP A 27 -5.50 -8.55 -0.33
N PRO A 28 -6.38 -8.35 0.67
CA PRO A 28 -7.81 -8.39 0.44
C PRO A 28 -8.21 -7.34 -0.60
N TYR A 29 -9.12 -7.70 -1.51
CA TYR A 29 -9.67 -6.80 -2.54
C TYR A 29 -10.05 -5.39 -2.06
N PRO A 30 -10.72 -5.18 -0.90
CA PRO A 30 -11.06 -3.82 -0.46
C PRO A 30 -9.83 -2.97 -0.11
N VAL A 31 -8.75 -3.58 0.39
CA VAL A 31 -7.50 -2.86 0.70
C VAL A 31 -6.79 -2.47 -0.59
N ASP A 32 -6.74 -3.39 -1.55
CA ASP A 32 -6.20 -3.13 -2.88
C ASP A 32 -6.94 -1.97 -3.57
N ARG A 33 -8.28 -2.02 -3.55
CA ARG A 33 -9.12 -0.94 -4.06
C ARG A 33 -8.89 0.39 -3.33
N ARG A 34 -8.74 0.37 -2.00
CA ARG A 34 -8.47 1.59 -1.23
C ARG A 34 -7.15 2.21 -1.66
N LEU A 35 -6.10 1.42 -1.87
CA LEU A 35 -4.82 1.96 -2.34
C LEU A 35 -4.97 2.67 -3.68
N ASP A 36 -5.72 2.11 -4.63
CA ASP A 36 -6.04 2.80 -5.88
C ASP A 36 -6.71 4.14 -5.65
N GLN A 37 -7.74 4.19 -4.80
CA GLN A 37 -8.43 5.44 -4.49
C GLN A 37 -7.48 6.48 -3.88
N LEU A 38 -6.56 6.05 -3.01
CA LEU A 38 -5.59 6.95 -2.39
C LEU A 38 -4.54 7.44 -3.41
N VAL A 39 -4.14 6.62 -4.39
CA VAL A 39 -3.28 7.04 -5.51
C VAL A 39 -4.00 8.09 -6.35
N ASP A 40 -5.25 7.84 -6.73
CA ASP A 40 -6.05 8.79 -7.51
C ASP A 40 -6.21 10.13 -6.77
N LEU A 41 -6.48 10.09 -5.47
CA LEU A 41 -6.59 11.28 -4.61
C LEU A 41 -5.26 12.04 -4.46
N ALA A 42 -4.14 11.33 -4.32
CA ALA A 42 -2.82 11.96 -4.26
C ALA A 42 -2.47 12.61 -5.61
N ASN A 43 -2.79 11.94 -6.72
CA ASN A 43 -2.51 12.42 -8.07
C ASN A 43 -3.39 13.59 -8.49
N SER A 44 -4.66 13.63 -8.05
CA SER A 44 -5.53 14.80 -8.26
C SER A 44 -4.99 16.05 -7.54
N SER A 45 -4.17 15.87 -6.51
CA SER A 45 -3.45 16.93 -5.79
C SER A 45 -2.05 17.21 -6.35
N GLY A 46 -1.65 16.57 -7.46
CA GLY A 46 -0.39 16.82 -8.16
C GLY A 46 0.81 15.97 -7.69
N ALA A 47 0.61 14.97 -6.83
CA ALA A 47 1.71 14.18 -6.28
C ALA A 47 2.43 13.29 -7.32
N ASN A 48 1.74 12.89 -8.39
CA ASN A 48 2.25 12.01 -9.46
C ASN A 48 2.94 10.73 -8.94
N VAL A 49 2.26 10.01 -8.03
CA VAL A 49 2.74 8.80 -7.36
C VAL A 49 2.14 7.53 -7.96
N ARG A 50 2.85 6.42 -7.77
CA ARG A 50 2.38 5.06 -8.10
C ARG A 50 1.99 4.29 -6.83
N ARG A 51 1.23 3.20 -6.98
CA ARG A 51 0.75 2.34 -5.88
C ARG A 51 1.83 1.95 -4.87
N ASN A 52 2.94 1.43 -5.38
CA ASN A 52 4.08 0.97 -4.59
C ASN A 52 4.80 2.11 -3.87
N GLU A 53 4.89 3.29 -4.48
CA GLU A 53 5.45 4.47 -3.82
C GLU A 53 4.53 4.98 -2.70
N LEU A 54 3.22 5.05 -2.96
CA LEU A 54 2.25 5.46 -1.95
C LEU A 54 2.22 4.47 -0.76
N ALA A 55 2.24 3.16 -1.04
CA ALA A 55 2.31 2.15 0.01
C ALA A 55 3.60 2.28 0.85
N ALA A 56 4.76 2.49 0.19
CA ALA A 56 6.02 2.73 0.89
C ALA A 56 5.97 4.02 1.72
N ALA A 57 5.37 5.09 1.21
CA ALA A 57 5.19 6.35 1.94
C ALA A 57 4.30 6.17 3.19
N LEU A 58 3.21 5.39 3.08
CA LEU A 58 2.35 5.08 4.23
C LEU A 58 3.09 4.27 5.30
N VAL A 59 3.94 3.32 4.90
CA VAL A 59 4.79 2.57 5.84
C VAL A 59 5.83 3.48 6.48
N ALA A 60 6.46 4.36 5.70
CA ALA A 60 7.45 5.31 6.21
C ALA A 60 6.85 6.35 7.17
N ALA A 61 5.56 6.66 7.02
CA ALA A 61 4.81 7.58 7.87
C ALA A 61 4.13 6.89 9.07
N ALA A 62 4.21 5.56 9.19
CA ALA A 62 3.58 4.82 10.28
C ALA A 62 4.18 5.24 11.64
N PRO A 63 3.38 5.27 12.72
CA PRO A 63 3.88 5.59 14.05
C PRO A 63 4.89 4.54 14.54
N THR A 64 5.86 4.96 15.34
CA THR A 64 6.89 4.08 15.91
C THR A 64 6.50 3.47 17.26
N GLU A 65 5.47 4.01 17.91
CA GLU A 65 5.00 3.54 19.22
C GLU A 65 4.22 2.24 19.10
N ALA A 66 4.59 1.25 19.92
CA ALA A 66 4.03 -0.11 19.87
C ALA A 66 2.50 -0.13 20.05
N ASP A 67 1.97 0.65 21.00
CA ASP A 67 0.53 0.71 21.28
C ASP A 67 -0.26 1.30 20.12
N HIS A 68 0.31 2.28 19.41
CA HIS A 68 -0.33 2.86 18.23
C HIS A 68 -0.40 1.85 17.09
N LEU A 69 0.67 1.09 16.85
CA LEU A 69 0.70 0.03 15.85
C LEU A 69 -0.30 -1.09 16.19
N LEU A 70 -0.38 -1.49 17.47
CA LEU A 70 -1.37 -2.47 17.94
C LEU A 70 -2.80 -1.99 17.66
N ASN A 71 -3.11 -0.73 17.98
CA ASN A 71 -4.43 -0.16 17.76
C ASN A 71 -4.79 -0.10 16.26
N ILE A 72 -3.84 0.24 15.39
CA ILE A 72 -4.04 0.19 13.93
C ILE A 72 -4.44 -1.24 13.48
N VAL A 73 -3.74 -2.26 13.98
CA VAL A 73 -4.04 -3.66 13.62
C VAL A 73 -5.40 -4.10 14.17
N ILE A 74 -5.74 -3.75 15.41
CA ILE A 74 -7.04 -4.10 16.00
C ILE A 74 -8.18 -3.42 15.23
N ALA A 75 -8.03 -2.13 14.88
CA ALA A 75 -9.02 -1.40 14.11
C ALA A 75 -9.21 -2.04 12.73
N TYR A 76 -8.11 -2.35 12.02
CA TYR A 76 -8.17 -3.01 10.71
C TYR A 76 -8.89 -4.38 10.77
N ARG A 77 -8.58 -5.21 11.77
CA ARG A 77 -9.21 -6.54 11.93
C ARG A 77 -10.72 -6.47 12.17
N LYS A 78 -11.23 -5.33 12.63
CA LYS A 78 -12.65 -5.09 12.89
C LYS A 78 -13.35 -4.30 11.77
N ALA A 79 -12.59 -3.80 10.80
CA ALA A 79 -13.11 -2.94 9.74
C ALA A 79 -13.99 -3.72 8.75
N PHE A 80 -15.14 -3.16 8.40
CA PHE A 80 -15.95 -3.65 7.29
C PHE A 80 -15.44 -3.10 5.95
N VAL A 81 -15.85 -3.72 4.84
CA VAL A 81 -15.53 -3.26 3.48
C VAL A 81 -15.88 -1.79 3.28
N ARG A 82 -17.00 -1.32 3.84
CA ARG A 82 -17.46 0.07 3.77
C ARG A 82 -16.55 1.07 4.49
N ASP A 83 -15.84 0.61 5.52
CA ASP A 83 -14.91 1.46 6.29
C ASP A 83 -13.56 1.60 5.56
N VAL A 84 -13.25 0.62 4.71
CA VAL A 84 -12.02 0.55 3.94
C VAL A 84 -12.16 1.26 2.58
N ILE A 85 -13.25 1.07 1.85
CA ILE A 85 -13.42 1.72 0.54
C ILE A 85 -13.94 3.15 0.71
N VAL A 86 -13.29 4.11 0.07
CA VAL A 86 -13.69 5.52 0.12
C VAL A 86 -14.98 5.73 -0.67
N GLY A 87 -15.90 6.52 -0.12
CA GLY A 87 -17.12 6.95 -0.80
C GLY A 87 -18.25 5.90 -0.85
N VAL A 88 -18.20 4.87 0.01
CA VAL A 88 -19.31 3.92 0.17
C VAL A 88 -20.39 4.53 1.06
N ASP A 89 -21.64 4.47 0.59
CA ASP A 89 -22.81 4.86 1.36
C ASP A 89 -22.97 3.98 2.62
N ALA A 90 -23.23 4.60 3.77
CA ALA A 90 -23.52 3.91 5.02
C ALA A 90 -24.73 2.97 4.93
N ALA A 91 -25.69 3.22 4.03
CA ALA A 91 -26.83 2.34 3.80
C ALA A 91 -26.50 1.13 2.89
N ALA A 92 -25.36 1.15 2.19
CA ALA A 92 -25.01 0.12 1.21
C ALA A 92 -24.88 -1.27 1.86
N GLN A 93 -25.52 -2.26 1.23
CA GLN A 93 -25.42 -3.67 1.63
C GLN A 93 -24.40 -4.45 0.80
N VAL A 94 -24.15 -4.00 -0.43
CA VAL A 94 -23.20 -4.60 -1.38
C VAL A 94 -22.32 -3.49 -1.96
N VAL A 95 -21.03 -3.75 -2.08
CA VAL A 95 -20.06 -2.85 -2.74
C VAL A 95 -19.44 -3.60 -3.91
N GLU A 96 -19.59 -3.04 -5.11
CA GLU A 96 -18.92 -3.57 -6.29
C GLU A 96 -17.46 -3.13 -6.30
N ILE A 97 -16.55 -4.11 -6.36
CA ILE A 97 -15.11 -3.85 -6.50
C ILE A 97 -14.72 -4.19 -7.94
N PRO A 98 -14.25 -3.21 -8.74
CA PRO A 98 -13.86 -3.47 -10.12
C PRO A 98 -12.71 -4.48 -10.14
N ARG A 99 -12.89 -5.56 -10.91
CA ARG A 99 -11.80 -6.51 -11.20
C ARG A 99 -10.95 -5.94 -12.32
N TYR A 100 -9.84 -5.29 -11.98
CA TYR A 100 -8.83 -4.97 -12.98
C TYR A 100 -8.13 -6.25 -13.43
N ARG A 101 -8.13 -6.52 -14.75
CA ARG A 101 -7.31 -7.59 -15.30
C ARG A 101 -5.84 -7.24 -15.07
N PRO A 102 -4.98 -8.19 -14.67
CA PRO A 102 -3.53 -7.97 -14.68
C PRO A 102 -3.14 -7.40 -16.04
N GLY A 103 -2.51 -6.22 -16.04
CA GLY A 103 -2.05 -5.61 -17.28
C GLY A 103 -1.19 -6.60 -18.06
N ARG A 104 -1.27 -6.57 -19.41
CA ARG A 104 -0.48 -7.45 -20.28
C ARG A 104 0.99 -7.35 -19.87
N ARG A 105 1.55 -8.41 -19.30
CA ARG A 105 2.99 -8.50 -19.06
C ARG A 105 3.65 -8.33 -20.43
N ARG A 106 4.41 -7.23 -20.63
CA ARG A 106 5.33 -7.16 -21.75
C ARG A 106 6.40 -8.21 -21.45
N HIS A 107 6.34 -9.32 -22.16
CA HIS A 107 7.52 -10.17 -22.28
C HIS A 107 8.50 -9.34 -23.10
N ASP A 108 9.50 -8.77 -22.44
CA ASP A 108 10.69 -8.36 -23.17
C ASP A 108 11.29 -9.64 -23.75
N ALA A 109 11.13 -9.80 -25.07
CA ALA A 109 11.85 -10.80 -25.82
C ALA A 109 13.28 -10.29 -25.99
N SER A 110 14.23 -10.96 -25.34
CA SER A 110 15.66 -10.89 -25.63
C SER A 110 16.24 -12.27 -25.44
#